data_AF-A0A2D9QBB9-F1
#
_entry.id   AF-A0A2D9QBB9-F1
#
_cell.length_a   1.000
_cell.length_b   1.000
_cell.length_c   1.000
_cell.angle_alpha   90.00
_cell.angle_beta   90.00
_cell.angle_gamma   90.00
#
_symmetry.space_group_name_H-M   'P 1'
#
loop_
_entity.id
_entity.type
_entity.pdbx_description
1 polymer ?
#
loop_
_entity_poly.entity_id
_entity_poly.type
_entity_poly.pdbx_seq_one_letter_code
_entity_poly.pdbx_strand_id
1 'polypeptide(L)'
;MEIGDKVSVLDDDISGVVKAIKGAEVTVITTDDFELNFQKNELIVVDGSITKNDLAQMDISTVISEKESKKPRKTKRIKPKERSLPPMEVDLHINQLVKNTRGLDNYEMLTVQLDTAKRQLEFAIAKRIQKIVFIHGVGAGVLRAELEYLFNRYENLKFYDADYQKYGRGATEVYIYQNVGNG
;
A
#
# COMPACT_ATOMS: atom_id res chain seq x y z
N MET A 1 11.30 -9.45 -14.84
CA MET A 1 11.00 -8.29 -13.97
C MET A 1 12.28 -7.55 -13.69
N GLU A 2 12.45 -6.46 -14.42
CA GLU A 2 13.56 -5.54 -14.36
C GLU A 2 13.03 -4.11 -14.24
N ILE A 3 13.91 -3.14 -13.94
CA ILE A 3 13.54 -1.72 -13.89
C ILE A 3 13.08 -1.29 -15.29
N GLY A 4 11.90 -0.67 -15.38
CA GLY A 4 11.24 -0.29 -16.63
C GLY A 4 10.15 -1.24 -17.10
N ASP A 5 10.02 -2.44 -16.50
CA ASP A 5 8.95 -3.37 -16.85
C ASP A 5 7.58 -2.82 -16.41
N LYS A 6 6.57 -2.96 -17.27
CA LYS A 6 5.17 -2.76 -16.89
C LYS A 6 4.70 -3.93 -16.07
N VAL A 7 4.17 -3.66 -14.88
CA VAL A 7 3.71 -4.66 -13.93
C VAL A 7 2.30 -4.36 -13.45
N SER A 8 1.56 -5.41 -13.11
CA SER A 8 0.25 -5.36 -12.46
C SER A 8 0.30 -6.15 -11.16
N VAL A 9 -0.40 -5.67 -10.14
CA VAL A 9 -0.57 -6.39 -8.87
C VAL A 9 -1.57 -7.54 -9.07
N LEU A 10 -1.30 -8.69 -8.44
CA LEU A 10 -2.11 -9.92 -8.55
C LEU A 10 -3.50 -9.80 -7.92
N ASP A 11 -3.56 -9.21 -6.74
CA ASP A 11 -4.76 -9.16 -5.90
C ASP A 11 -5.51 -7.82 -5.96
N ASP A 12 -4.91 -6.79 -6.57
CA ASP A 12 -5.45 -5.42 -6.65
C ASP A 12 -5.42 -4.87 -8.08
N ASP A 13 -6.32 -3.93 -8.40
CA ASP A 13 -6.40 -3.23 -9.69
C ASP A 13 -5.34 -2.13 -9.83
N ILE A 14 -4.08 -2.45 -9.54
CA ILE A 14 -2.96 -1.50 -9.59
C ILE A 14 -1.99 -1.94 -10.67
N SER A 15 -1.65 -1.01 -11.56
CA SER A 15 -0.64 -1.20 -12.61
C SER A 15 0.31 -0.02 -12.66
N GLY A 16 1.54 -0.29 -13.12
CA GLY A 16 2.58 0.72 -13.18
C GLY A 16 3.86 0.21 -13.80
N VAL A 17 4.92 0.99 -13.66
CA VAL A 17 6.27 0.68 -14.17
C VAL A 17 7.21 0.45 -12.99
N VAL A 18 8.06 -0.57 -13.07
CA VAL A 18 9.08 -0.82 -12.03
C VAL A 18 10.11 0.30 -12.04
N LYS A 19 10.22 1.03 -10.93
CA LYS A 19 11.20 2.11 -10.72
C LYS A 19 12.47 1.62 -10.02
N ALA A 20 12.33 0.72 -9.06
CA ALA A 20 13.46 0.18 -8.30
C ALA A 20 13.18 -1.25 -7.81
N ILE A 21 14.23 -2.05 -7.62
CA ILE A 21 14.16 -3.40 -7.05
C ILE A 21 15.21 -3.49 -5.94
N LYS A 22 14.80 -3.80 -4.71
CA LYS A 22 15.66 -4.03 -3.55
C LYS A 22 15.38 -5.41 -2.95
N GLY A 23 16.10 -6.42 -3.43
CA GLY A 23 15.92 -7.80 -2.97
C GLY A 23 14.56 -8.36 -3.38
N ALA A 24 13.66 -8.52 -2.41
CA ALA A 24 12.29 -9.00 -2.63
C ALA A 24 11.25 -7.88 -2.82
N GLU A 25 11.60 -6.64 -2.47
CA GLU A 25 10.72 -5.47 -2.58
C GLU A 25 10.94 -4.74 -3.92
N VAL A 26 9.85 -4.38 -4.57
CA VAL A 26 9.81 -3.73 -5.89
C VAL A 26 9.01 -2.44 -5.77
N THR A 27 9.64 -1.32 -6.09
CA THR A 27 8.97 -0.01 -6.16
C THR A 27 8.38 0.17 -7.55
N VAL A 28 7.06 0.35 -7.61
CA VAL A 28 6.28 0.55 -8.83
C VAL A 28 5.77 1.99 -8.85
N ILE A 29 5.97 2.68 -9.97
CA ILE A 29 5.35 3.98 -10.22
C ILE A 29 4.05 3.77 -11.02
N THR A 30 2.91 4.15 -10.45
CA THR A 30 1.60 4.04 -11.10
C THR A 30 1.44 5.11 -12.18
N THR A 31 0.40 4.99 -13.01
CA THR A 31 0.06 6.00 -14.03
C THR A 31 -0.18 7.40 -13.46
N ASP A 32 -0.59 7.48 -12.20
CA ASP A 32 -0.85 8.72 -11.48
C ASP A 32 0.40 9.27 -10.75
N ASP A 33 1.61 8.82 -11.15
CA ASP A 33 2.90 9.21 -10.57
C ASP A 33 3.07 8.89 -9.08
N PHE A 34 2.34 7.90 -8.55
CA PHE A 34 2.52 7.41 -7.17
C PHE A 34 3.53 6.27 -7.10
N GLU A 35 4.40 6.29 -6.10
CA GLU A 35 5.35 5.22 -5.83
C GLU A 35 4.79 4.28 -4.76
N LEU A 36 4.63 3.02 -5.12
CA LEU A 36 4.12 1.96 -4.27
C LEU A 36 5.14 0.82 -4.18
N ASN A 37 5.32 0.25 -3.00
CA ASN A 37 6.21 -0.90 -2.83
C ASN A 37 5.41 -2.19 -2.72
N PHE A 38 5.78 -3.18 -3.53
CA PHE A 38 5.18 -4.51 -3.56
C PHE A 38 6.24 -5.59 -3.41
N GLN A 39 5.86 -6.79 -2.98
CA GLN A 39 6.75 -7.94 -3.07
C GLN A 39 6.81 -8.46 -4.51
N LYS A 40 7.96 -9.02 -4.92
CA LYS A 40 8.15 -9.55 -6.28
C LYS A 40 7.11 -10.62 -6.66
N ASN A 41 6.62 -11.39 -5.69
CA ASN A 41 5.60 -12.43 -5.88
C ASN A 41 4.16 -11.88 -5.97
N GLU A 42 3.96 -10.58 -5.72
CA GLU A 42 2.66 -9.89 -5.79
C GLU A 42 2.48 -9.19 -7.15
N LEU A 43 3.51 -9.17 -8.00
CA LEU A 43 3.53 -8.46 -9.26
C LEU A 43 3.66 -9.43 -10.45
N ILE A 44 2.90 -9.16 -11.52
CA ILE A 44 3.01 -9.85 -12.82
C ILE A 44 3.47 -8.84 -13.87
N VAL A 45 4.43 -9.22 -14.72
CA VAL A 45 4.86 -8.41 -15.87
C VAL A 45 3.82 -8.50 -16.99
N VAL A 46 3.29 -7.35 -17.42
CA VAL A 46 2.18 -7.26 -18.39
C VAL A 46 2.68 -7.31 -19.85
N ASP A 47 3.94 -6.92 -20.10
CA ASP A 47 4.50 -6.84 -21.45
C ASP A 47 5.32 -8.10 -21.82
N GLY A 48 4.61 -9.19 -22.11
CA GLY A 48 5.01 -10.26 -23.05
C GLY A 48 6.26 -11.13 -22.79
N SER A 49 7.10 -10.83 -21.81
CA SER A 49 8.37 -11.54 -21.55
C SER A 49 8.27 -12.58 -20.43
N ILE A 50 7.14 -13.29 -20.33
CA ILE A 50 7.12 -14.52 -19.55
C ILE A 50 7.85 -15.59 -20.36
N THR A 51 9.16 -15.75 -20.11
CA THR A 51 9.84 -16.95 -20.57
C THR A 51 9.22 -18.16 -19.87
N LYS A 52 8.95 -19.22 -20.62
CA LYS A 52 8.29 -20.46 -20.16
C LYS A 52 8.94 -21.11 -18.92
N ASN A 53 10.14 -20.67 -18.52
CA ASN A 53 10.83 -21.11 -17.31
C ASN A 53 10.26 -20.52 -16.01
N ASP A 54 9.65 -19.32 -16.03
CA ASP A 54 9.07 -18.72 -14.82
C ASP A 54 7.68 -19.28 -14.48
N LEU A 55 6.95 -19.82 -15.47
CA LEU A 55 5.68 -20.54 -15.24
C LEU A 55 5.89 -21.91 -14.59
N ALA A 56 7.04 -22.56 -14.83
CA ALA A 56 7.29 -23.94 -14.40
C ALA A 56 7.58 -24.08 -12.90
N GLN A 57 7.86 -22.99 -12.19
CA GLN A 57 8.13 -23.02 -10.74
C GLN A 57 6.88 -22.79 -9.87
N MET A 58 5.75 -22.42 -10.47
CA MET A 58 4.52 -22.16 -9.71
C MET A 58 3.58 -23.37 -9.56
N ASP A 59 3.80 -24.47 -10.29
CA ASP A 59 2.78 -25.52 -10.43
C ASP A 59 3.08 -26.92 -9.83
N ILE A 60 4.21 -27.18 -9.17
CA ILE A 60 4.51 -28.52 -8.61
C ILE A 60 5.11 -28.40 -7.19
N SER A 61 4.27 -28.36 -6.16
CA SER A 61 4.65 -28.79 -4.78
C SER A 61 3.51 -28.83 -3.75
N THR A 62 2.24 -28.57 -4.11
CA THR A 62 1.13 -28.66 -3.13
C THR A 62 -0.02 -29.59 -3.51
N VAL A 63 0.03 -30.24 -4.67
CA VAL A 63 -1.01 -31.18 -5.09
C VAL A 63 -0.34 -32.50 -5.45
N ILE A 64 -0.07 -33.35 -4.45
CA ILE A 64 -0.05 -34.83 -4.49
C ILE A 64 0.44 -35.26 -3.11
N SER A 65 -0.50 -35.55 -2.22
CA SER A 65 -0.50 -36.66 -1.25
C SER A 65 -1.43 -36.30 -0.09
N GLU A 66 -2.72 -36.59 -0.26
CA GLU A 66 -3.59 -36.97 0.87
C GLU A 66 -4.92 -37.52 0.31
N LYS A 67 -4.82 -38.60 -0.46
CA LYS A 67 -5.89 -39.57 -0.55
C LYS A 67 -5.60 -40.60 0.53
N GLU A 68 -6.24 -40.46 1.69
CA GLU A 68 -6.83 -41.55 2.48
C GLU A 68 -7.18 -41.12 3.92
N SER A 69 -8.49 -41.15 4.19
CA SER A 69 -9.10 -41.64 5.43
C SER A 69 -9.32 -40.67 6.62
N LYS A 70 -10.63 -40.53 6.94
CA LYS A 70 -11.27 -40.54 8.28
C LYS A 70 -11.45 -39.23 9.08
N LYS A 71 -12.75 -38.94 9.27
CA LYS A 71 -13.50 -38.21 10.31
C LYS A 71 -13.63 -36.67 10.17
N PRO A 72 -14.85 -36.11 10.37
CA PRO A 72 -15.09 -34.68 10.28
C PRO A 72 -14.50 -34.01 11.52
N ARG A 73 -13.27 -33.49 11.40
CA ARG A 73 -12.70 -32.60 12.41
C ARG A 73 -13.38 -31.24 12.27
N LYS A 74 -13.98 -30.79 13.38
CA LYS A 74 -14.47 -29.42 13.59
C LYS A 74 -13.51 -28.45 12.92
N THR A 75 -14.00 -27.73 11.92
CA THR A 75 -13.25 -26.68 11.23
C THR A 75 -12.79 -25.69 12.30
N LYS A 76 -11.52 -25.76 12.69
CA LYS A 76 -10.86 -24.59 13.26
C LYS A 76 -11.01 -23.54 12.18
N ARG A 77 -11.82 -22.52 12.42
CA ARG A 77 -11.84 -21.32 11.58
C ARG A 77 -10.40 -20.86 11.49
N ILE A 78 -9.75 -21.20 10.39
CA ILE A 78 -8.50 -20.56 10.00
C ILE A 78 -8.97 -19.12 9.79
N LYS A 79 -8.70 -18.24 10.77
CA LYS A 79 -8.78 -16.80 10.51
C LYS A 79 -8.04 -16.63 9.18
N PRO A 80 -8.63 -15.97 8.17
CA PRO A 80 -7.89 -15.69 6.95
C PRO A 80 -6.58 -15.09 7.45
N LYS A 81 -5.46 -15.74 7.13
CA LYS A 81 -4.18 -15.05 7.23
C LYS A 81 -4.43 -13.82 6.37
N GLU A 82 -4.59 -12.65 6.99
CA GLU A 82 -4.29 -11.41 6.31
C GLU A 82 -2.90 -11.66 5.74
N ARG A 83 -2.83 -11.99 4.46
CA ARG A 83 -1.63 -11.77 3.67
C ARG A 83 -1.53 -10.26 3.69
N SER A 84 -0.92 -9.76 4.76
CA SER A 84 -0.80 -8.35 5.05
C SER A 84 0.17 -7.84 4.01
N LEU A 85 -0.36 -7.43 2.86
CA LEU A 85 0.35 -6.56 1.95
C LEU A 85 0.95 -5.43 2.79
N PRO A 86 2.21 -5.05 2.53
CA PRO A 86 2.79 -3.91 3.22
C PRO A 86 1.85 -2.71 3.05
N PRO A 87 1.66 -1.89 4.10
CA PRO A 87 0.83 -0.71 3.95
C PRO A 87 1.44 0.22 2.90
N MET A 88 0.58 0.92 2.15
CA MET A 88 1.04 2.02 1.31
C MET A 88 1.64 3.11 2.21
N GLU A 89 2.87 3.53 1.97
CA GLU A 89 3.50 4.59 2.77
C GLU A 89 3.49 5.91 2.01
N VAL A 90 3.14 7.00 2.68
CA VAL A 90 3.11 8.35 2.11
C VAL A 90 3.91 9.27 3.01
N ASP A 91 5.08 9.70 2.53
CA ASP A 91 5.89 10.70 3.21
C ASP A 91 5.37 12.11 2.91
N LEU A 92 4.83 12.75 3.94
CA LEU A 92 4.27 14.10 3.88
C LEU A 92 5.28 15.17 4.29
N HIS A 93 6.55 14.86 4.58
CA HIS A 93 7.53 15.92 4.81
C HIS A 93 7.64 16.80 3.55
N ILE A 94 7.54 18.12 3.72
CA ILE A 94 7.45 19.07 2.59
C ILE A 94 8.59 18.90 1.56
N ASN A 95 9.79 18.54 2.01
CA ASN A 95 10.95 18.31 1.14
C ASN A 95 10.79 17.12 0.18
N GLN A 96 9.85 16.21 0.46
CA GLN A 96 9.48 15.11 -0.44
C GLN A 96 8.43 15.53 -1.46
N LEU A 97 7.64 16.56 -1.14
CA LEU A 97 6.49 16.99 -1.94
C LEU A 97 6.87 18.09 -2.93
N VAL A 98 7.84 18.93 -2.59
CA VAL A 98 8.30 20.04 -3.44
C VAL A 98 9.81 20.04 -3.60
N LYS A 99 10.28 20.47 -4.78
CA LYS A 99 11.73 20.57 -5.08
C LYS A 99 12.43 21.65 -4.26
N ASN A 100 11.72 22.69 -3.86
CA ASN A 100 12.26 23.82 -3.11
C ASN A 100 11.16 24.45 -2.26
N THR A 101 11.48 24.71 -0.99
CA THR A 101 10.59 25.34 -0.02
C THR A 101 10.79 26.86 0.08
N ARG A 102 11.81 27.42 -0.56
CA ARG A 102 12.07 28.87 -0.55
C ARG A 102 10.90 29.62 -1.18
N GLY A 103 10.30 30.51 -0.39
CA GLY A 103 9.19 31.35 -0.81
C GLY A 103 7.82 30.81 -0.41
N LEU A 104 7.73 29.57 0.09
CA LEU A 104 6.50 29.05 0.68
C LEU A 104 6.39 29.51 2.13
N ASP A 105 5.22 29.99 2.50
CA ASP A 105 4.89 30.18 3.91
C ASP A 105 4.42 28.86 4.57
N ASN A 106 4.22 28.88 5.88
CA ASN A 106 3.80 27.69 6.63
C ASN A 106 2.41 27.20 6.22
N TYR A 107 1.51 28.10 5.81
CA TYR A 107 0.16 27.76 5.40
C TYR A 107 0.16 27.07 4.03
N GLU A 108 0.96 27.57 3.09
CA GLU A 108 1.16 26.97 1.78
C GLU A 108 1.78 25.58 1.90
N MET A 109 2.82 25.42 2.73
CA MET A 109 3.42 24.10 3.00
C MET A 109 2.39 23.12 3.56
N LEU A 110 1.62 23.54 4.58
CA LEU A 110 0.57 22.72 5.18
C LEU A 110 -0.50 22.34 4.14
N THR A 111 -0.89 23.27 3.28
CA THR A 111 -1.87 23.03 2.21
C THR A 111 -1.37 21.96 1.24
N VAL A 112 -0.13 22.06 0.77
CA VAL A 112 0.48 21.04 -0.11
C VAL A 112 0.48 19.65 0.55
N GLN A 113 0.80 19.59 1.83
CA GLN A 113 0.81 18.34 2.60
C GLN A 113 -0.59 17.73 2.73
N LEU A 114 -1.60 18.54 3.04
CA LEU A 114 -2.99 18.09 3.19
C LEU A 114 -3.62 17.69 1.87
N ASP A 115 -3.39 18.45 0.80
CA ASP A 115 -3.86 18.11 -0.55
C ASP A 115 -3.25 16.79 -1.02
N THR A 116 -1.95 16.58 -0.73
CA THR A 116 -1.28 15.32 -1.01
C THR A 116 -1.89 14.18 -0.20
N ALA A 117 -2.09 14.37 1.10
CA ALA A 117 -2.67 13.34 1.96
C ALA A 117 -4.08 12.94 1.49
N LYS A 118 -4.92 13.92 1.15
CA LYS A 118 -6.27 13.68 0.63
C LYS A 118 -6.23 12.90 -0.67
N ARG A 119 -5.42 13.33 -1.65
CA ARG A 119 -5.30 12.66 -2.95
C ARG A 119 -4.85 11.20 -2.78
N GLN A 120 -3.90 10.96 -1.89
CA GLN A 120 -3.39 9.62 -1.62
C GLN A 120 -4.39 8.73 -0.89
N LEU A 121 -5.15 9.30 0.04
CA LEU A 121 -6.25 8.59 0.70
C LEU A 121 -7.33 8.18 -0.31
N GLU A 122 -7.74 9.10 -1.19
CA GLU A 122 -8.73 8.83 -2.23
C GLU A 122 -8.24 7.78 -3.22
N PHE A 123 -6.96 7.84 -3.61
CA PHE A 123 -6.33 6.81 -4.42
C PHE A 123 -6.38 5.44 -3.74
N ALA A 124 -5.99 5.37 -2.45
CA ALA A 124 -6.03 4.13 -1.68
C ALA A 124 -7.45 3.55 -1.58
N ILE A 125 -8.46 4.39 -1.36
CA ILE A 125 -9.87 3.99 -1.37
C ILE A 125 -10.27 3.43 -2.74
N ALA A 126 -9.98 4.15 -3.82
CA ALA A 126 -10.35 3.77 -5.18
C ALA A 126 -9.69 2.44 -5.61
N LYS A 127 -8.42 2.26 -5.25
CA LYS A 127 -7.64 1.05 -5.54
C LYS A 127 -7.80 -0.07 -4.53
N ARG A 128 -8.72 0.09 -3.57
CA ARG A 128 -9.03 -0.90 -2.52
C ARG A 128 -7.85 -1.26 -1.62
N ILE A 129 -6.86 -0.38 -1.55
CA ILE A 129 -5.72 -0.52 -0.63
C ILE A 129 -6.25 -0.41 0.79
N GLN A 130 -6.05 -1.45 1.58
CA GLN A 130 -6.67 -1.57 2.90
C GLN A 130 -5.93 -0.77 3.99
N LYS A 131 -4.61 -0.64 3.87
CA LYS A 131 -3.76 0.00 4.89
C LYS A 131 -2.85 1.05 4.24
N ILE A 132 -2.85 2.26 4.79
CA ILE A 132 -1.99 3.36 4.38
C ILE A 132 -1.38 4.02 5.62
N VAL A 133 -0.08 4.34 5.56
CA VAL A 133 0.66 5.02 6.64
C VAL A 133 1.12 6.38 6.13
N PHE A 134 0.65 7.44 6.78
CA PHE A 134 1.07 8.82 6.51
C PHE A 134 2.19 9.21 7.47
N ILE A 135 3.37 9.53 6.93
CA ILE A 135 4.55 9.95 7.70
C ILE A 135 4.62 11.47 7.66
N HIS A 136 4.28 12.14 8.75
CA HIS A 136 4.15 13.60 8.83
C HIS A 136 5.17 14.29 9.76
N GLY A 137 5.95 13.49 10.50
CA GLY A 137 6.93 13.98 11.46
C GLY A 137 6.30 14.36 12.80
N VAL A 138 7.12 14.73 13.79
CA VAL A 138 6.61 15.06 15.14
C VAL A 138 6.15 16.52 15.25
N GLY A 139 6.89 17.45 14.65
CA GLY A 139 6.56 18.87 14.52
C GLY A 139 5.94 19.52 15.76
N ALA A 140 5.11 20.54 15.51
CA ALA A 140 4.23 21.17 16.52
C ALA A 140 2.86 20.47 16.63
N GLY A 141 2.64 19.36 15.90
CA GLY A 141 1.37 18.64 15.86
C GLY A 141 0.28 19.22 14.95
N VAL A 142 0.53 20.34 14.26
CA VAL A 142 -0.47 20.99 13.39
C VAL A 142 -0.90 20.08 12.23
N LEU A 143 0.06 19.53 11.47
CA LEU A 143 -0.24 18.62 10.36
C LEU A 143 -0.98 17.36 10.84
N ARG A 144 -0.58 16.79 11.99
CA ARG A 144 -1.29 15.66 12.60
C ARG A 144 -2.75 16.01 12.87
N ALA A 145 -3.03 17.14 13.52
CA ALA A 145 -4.39 17.54 13.86
C ALA A 145 -5.25 17.75 12.60
N GLU A 146 -4.70 18.36 11.56
CA GLU A 146 -5.38 18.54 10.28
C GLU A 146 -5.62 17.21 9.54
N LEU A 147 -4.68 16.26 9.61
CA LEU A 147 -4.88 14.90 9.09
C LEU A 147 -6.00 14.16 9.84
N GLU A 148 -6.03 14.26 11.17
CA GLU A 148 -7.13 13.69 11.97
C GLU A 148 -8.48 14.31 11.57
N TYR A 149 -8.53 15.63 11.34
CA TYR A 149 -9.74 16.30 10.86
C TYR A 149 -10.14 15.84 9.45
N LEU A 150 -9.17 15.66 8.53
CA LEU A 150 -9.39 15.11 7.20
C LEU A 150 -9.96 13.69 7.27
N PHE A 151 -9.35 12.80 8.04
CA PHE A 151 -9.75 11.40 8.15
C PHE A 151 -11.14 11.24 8.76
N ASN A 152 -11.50 12.06 9.74
CA ASN A 152 -12.83 12.06 10.35
C ASN A 152 -13.99 12.39 9.36
N ARG A 153 -13.69 12.89 8.16
CA ARG A 153 -14.71 13.12 7.12
C ARG A 153 -15.11 11.86 6.35
N TYR A 154 -14.38 10.76 6.54
CA TYR A 154 -14.61 9.50 5.84
C TYR A 154 -15.18 8.47 6.82
N GLU A 155 -16.38 7.96 6.52
CA GLU A 155 -17.08 7.01 7.41
C GLU A 155 -16.49 5.59 7.35
N ASN A 156 -15.81 5.25 6.25
CA ASN A 156 -15.34 3.91 5.95
C ASN A 156 -13.87 3.68 6.34
N LEU A 157 -13.31 4.43 7.28
CA LEU A 157 -11.95 4.22 7.75
C LEU A 157 -11.83 4.31 9.27
N LYS A 158 -10.71 3.81 9.78
CA LYS A 158 -10.21 4.10 11.13
C LYS A 158 -8.75 4.47 11.04
N PHE A 159 -8.27 5.26 12.00
CA PHE A 159 -6.87 5.65 12.06
C PHE A 159 -6.33 5.57 13.48
N TYR A 160 -5.03 5.31 13.59
CA TYR A 160 -4.29 5.15 14.84
C TYR A 160 -2.87 5.68 14.65
N ASP A 161 -2.13 5.86 15.75
CA ASP A 161 -0.68 6.04 15.65
C ASP A 161 -0.07 4.80 14.98
N ALA A 162 0.84 5.01 14.03
CA ALA A 162 1.52 3.91 13.34
C ALA A 162 2.52 3.19 14.28
N ASP A 163 3.07 2.06 13.82
CA ASP A 163 4.02 1.28 14.61
C ASP A 163 5.20 2.14 15.10
N TYR A 164 5.33 2.23 16.43
CA TYR A 164 6.33 3.09 17.07
C TYR A 164 7.77 2.63 16.81
N GLN A 165 8.02 1.32 16.68
CA GLN A 165 9.36 0.81 16.42
C GLN A 165 9.83 1.16 15.01
N LYS A 166 8.92 1.16 14.04
CA LYS A 166 9.21 1.46 12.63
C LYS A 166 9.23 2.96 12.32
N TYR A 167 8.27 3.73 12.84
CA TYR A 167 8.07 5.13 12.42
C TYR A 167 8.20 6.17 13.55
N GLY A 168 8.37 5.73 14.81
CA GLY A 168 8.37 6.63 15.96
C GLY A 168 7.00 7.28 16.21
N ARG A 169 6.96 8.56 16.60
CA ARG A 169 5.71 9.30 16.90
C ARG A 169 5.16 10.13 15.73
N GLY A 170 5.81 10.07 14.57
CA GLY A 170 5.56 10.99 13.46
C GLY A 170 4.75 10.38 12.32
N ALA A 171 3.94 9.36 12.58
CA ALA A 171 3.17 8.68 11.55
C ALA A 171 1.80 8.20 12.04
N THR A 172 0.83 8.23 11.14
CA THR A 172 -0.56 7.81 11.37
C THR A 172 -0.90 6.69 10.40
N GLU A 173 -1.32 5.54 10.92
CA GLU A 173 -1.85 4.44 10.12
C GLU A 173 -3.36 4.61 9.95
N VAL A 174 -3.83 4.44 8.71
CA VAL A 174 -5.24 4.48 8.34
C VAL A 174 -5.62 3.13 7.74
N TYR A 175 -6.63 2.51 8.33
CA TYR A 175 -7.26 1.27 7.88
C TYR A 175 -8.57 1.60 7.18
N ILE A 176 -8.69 1.25 5.90
CA ILE A 176 -9.86 1.50 5.06
C ILE A 176 -10.72 0.24 5.02
N TYR A 177 -11.96 0.36 5.47
CA TYR A 177 -12.98 -0.67 5.33
C TYR A 177 -13.48 -0.71 3.89
N GLN A 178 -13.30 -1.85 3.24
CA GLN A 178 -13.94 -2.17 1.98
C GLN A 178 -15.38 -2.61 2.30
N ASN A 179 -16.31 -1.65 2.39
CA ASN A 179 -17.73 -2.00 2.44
C ASN A 179 -18.09 -2.65 1.12
N VAL A 180 -18.42 -3.95 1.15
CA VAL A 180 -19.04 -4.66 0.03
C VAL A 180 -20.51 -4.19 -0.05
N GLY A 181 -20.72 -2.94 -0.46
CA GLY A 181 -22.03 -2.39 -0.74
C GLY A 181 -22.55 -2.93 -2.07
N ASN A 182 -22.96 -4.21 -2.09
CA ASN A 182 -23.91 -4.67 -3.09
C ASN A 182 -25.30 -4.30 -2.59
N GLY A 183 -25.88 -3.26 -3.19
CA GLY A 183 -27.29 -2.92 -3.12
C GLY A 183 -27.73 -2.43 -4.48
#